data_AF-A0A4P6XMQ3-F1
#
_entry.id   AF-A0A4P6XMQ3-F1
#
_cell.length_a   1.000
_cell.length_b   1.000
_cell.length_c   1.000
_cell.angle_alpha   90.00
_cell.angle_beta   90.00
_cell.angle_gamma   90.00
#
_symmetry.space_group_name_H-M   'P 1'
#
loop_
_entity.id
_entity.type
_entity.pdbx_description
1 polymer ?
#
loop_
_entity_poly.entity_id
_entity_poly.type
_entity_poly.pdbx_seq_one_letter_code
_entity_poly.pdbx_strand_id
1 'polypeptide(L)'
;MADQCDGLQGFLFTHSLGGGTGSGLGSLLLEQLSLDYGKKSKLEFAVYPAPQVSTSVVEPYNTVLTTHTTLEHADCTFMVDNEAIYDMCRRNLDISRPSFGSLNSLIAQVVSSVTASLRFDGSLNVDLNEFQTNLVPYPRIHFPLVSYAPVFSKTRASHEANSVSEITASCFEPGNQLVKCDPRVGKYMATCLLYRGDVVTRDVQNSVAQIKAKKTVQLVDWCPTGFKIGICYQPPTAIEGSELASAKRAVCMLSNTTAIAEAWKRIDKKFDLMYSKRAFVHWYVGEGMEEGEFTEAREDLAALERDYEEVGTDSFPEEEEEY
;
A
#
# COMPACT_ATOMS: atom_id res chain seq x y z
N MET A 1 27.52 1.19 -5.90
CA MET A 1 26.33 0.95 -6.75
C MET A 1 25.79 2.26 -7.30
N ALA A 2 25.51 3.26 -6.47
CA ALA A 2 25.10 4.58 -6.95
C ALA A 2 26.10 5.21 -7.95
N ASP A 3 27.41 5.14 -7.67
CA ASP A 3 28.47 5.65 -8.56
C ASP A 3 28.57 4.92 -9.91
N GLN A 4 27.93 3.75 -10.05
CA GLN A 4 27.90 2.98 -11.30
C GLN A 4 26.68 3.34 -12.17
N CYS A 5 25.79 4.22 -11.69
CA CYS A 5 24.60 4.65 -12.41
C CYS A 5 24.80 6.05 -12.99
N ASP A 6 24.64 6.19 -14.32
CA ASP A 6 24.67 7.50 -14.98
C ASP A 6 23.45 8.37 -14.62
N GLY A 7 22.35 7.75 -14.18
CA GLY A 7 21.08 8.42 -13.88
C GLY A 7 20.25 7.69 -12.82
N LEU A 8 20.73 7.67 -11.58
CA LEU A 8 19.98 7.09 -10.46
C LEU A 8 18.63 7.81 -10.27
N GLN A 9 17.52 7.07 -10.38
CA GLN A 9 16.17 7.62 -10.18
C GLN A 9 15.80 7.69 -8.70
N GLY A 10 16.05 6.63 -7.93
CA GLY A 10 15.61 6.53 -6.54
C GLY A 10 15.97 5.21 -5.89
N PHE A 11 15.42 4.99 -4.70
CA PHE A 11 15.59 3.80 -3.89
C PHE A 11 14.23 3.14 -3.64
N LEU A 12 14.20 1.81 -3.72
CA LEU A 12 13.08 1.00 -3.28
C LEU A 12 13.50 0.28 -2.00
N PHE A 13 12.83 0.59 -0.90
CA PHE A 13 13.07 -0.01 0.39
C PHE A 13 11.99 -1.07 0.68
N THR A 14 12.37 -2.22 1.21
CA THR A 14 11.42 -3.28 1.58
C THR A 14 11.77 -3.74 2.98
N HIS A 15 10.86 -3.52 3.92
CA HIS A 15 11.11 -3.75 5.34
C HIS A 15 9.82 -4.09 6.08
N SER A 16 9.95 -4.62 7.29
CA SER A 16 8.83 -4.87 8.18
C SER A 16 8.70 -3.76 9.21
N LEU A 17 7.48 -3.28 9.46
CA LEU A 17 7.22 -2.28 10.50
C LEU A 17 7.34 -2.88 11.91
N GLY A 18 7.01 -4.17 12.06
CA GLY A 18 6.98 -4.84 13.36
C GLY A 18 8.32 -5.39 13.88
N GLY A 19 9.29 -5.66 13.00
CA GLY A 19 10.57 -6.29 13.38
C GLY A 19 11.63 -5.26 13.74
N GLY A 20 12.41 -5.47 14.81
CA GLY A 20 13.36 -4.47 15.33
C GLY A 20 14.41 -3.97 14.33
N THR A 21 14.92 -4.84 13.46
CA THR A 21 15.83 -4.40 12.38
C THR A 21 15.08 -3.69 11.26
N GLY A 22 13.91 -4.19 10.86
CA GLY A 22 13.12 -3.59 9.80
C GLY A 22 12.60 -2.19 10.17
N SER A 23 12.27 -1.98 11.45
CA SER A 23 11.92 -0.69 12.00
C SER A 23 13.15 0.18 12.24
N GLY A 24 13.97 -0.14 13.26
CA GLY A 24 15.03 0.77 13.73
C GLY A 24 16.14 1.02 12.74
N LEU A 25 16.74 -0.04 12.17
CA LEU A 25 17.79 0.12 11.15
C LEU A 25 17.20 0.69 9.84
N GLY A 26 15.95 0.35 9.52
CA GLY A 26 15.25 0.90 8.36
C GLY A 26 15.08 2.41 8.45
N SER A 27 14.57 2.91 9.57
CA SER A 27 14.45 4.33 9.86
C SER A 27 15.79 5.06 9.75
N LEU A 28 16.83 4.55 10.41
CA LEU A 28 18.18 5.14 10.36
C LEU A 28 18.73 5.20 8.93
N LEU A 29 18.55 4.14 8.14
CA LEU A 29 19.04 4.10 6.76
C LEU A 29 18.34 5.14 5.89
N LEU A 30 17.02 5.33 6.06
CA LEU A 30 16.25 6.31 5.29
C LEU A 30 16.61 7.74 5.65
N GLU A 31 16.89 8.01 6.92
CA GLU A 31 17.44 9.29 7.36
C GLU A 31 18.77 9.58 6.65
N GLN A 32 19.72 8.64 6.70
CA GLN A 32 21.02 8.80 6.04
C GLN A 32 20.90 8.93 4.52
N LEU A 33 20.03 8.16 3.87
CA LEU A 33 19.76 8.29 2.44
C LEU A 33 19.12 9.63 2.09
N SER A 34 18.31 10.21 2.98
CA SER A 34 17.73 11.53 2.79
C SER A 34 18.78 12.65 2.90
N LEU A 35 19.78 12.47 3.77
CA LEU A 35 20.93 13.38 3.88
C LEU A 35 21.81 13.33 2.62
N ASP A 36 22.21 12.13 2.19
CA ASP A 36 23.15 11.96 1.08
C ASP A 36 22.48 12.13 -0.31
N TYR A 37 21.22 11.70 -0.43
CA TYR A 37 20.48 11.63 -1.70
C TYR A 37 19.11 12.33 -1.61
N GLY A 38 19.03 13.50 -0.99
CA GLY A 38 17.76 14.20 -0.72
C GLY A 38 16.86 14.45 -1.93
N LYS A 39 17.41 14.60 -3.15
CA LYS A 39 16.62 14.81 -4.39
C LYS A 39 16.11 13.53 -5.05
N LYS A 40 16.47 12.35 -4.54
CA LYS A 40 16.11 11.06 -5.13
C LYS A 40 14.88 10.49 -4.44
N SER A 41 13.96 9.91 -5.21
CA SER A 41 12.75 9.33 -4.63
C SER A 41 13.06 8.10 -3.78
N LYS A 42 12.35 7.96 -2.67
CA LYS A 42 12.44 6.85 -1.73
C LYS A 42 11.05 6.24 -1.59
N LEU A 43 10.86 5.07 -2.19
CA LEU A 43 9.60 4.31 -2.11
C LEU A 43 9.77 3.14 -1.15
N GLU A 44 8.77 2.89 -0.31
CA GLU A 44 8.79 1.79 0.65
C GLU A 44 7.73 0.74 0.31
N PHE A 45 8.08 -0.54 0.49
CA PHE A 45 7.15 -1.64 0.67
C PHE A 45 7.22 -2.08 2.12
N ALA A 46 6.27 -1.60 2.91
CA ALA A 46 6.25 -1.75 4.35
C ALA A 46 5.29 -2.88 4.75
N VAL A 47 5.83 -3.96 5.33
CA VAL A 47 5.03 -5.07 5.84
C VAL A 47 4.42 -4.68 7.17
N TYR A 48 3.10 -4.50 7.17
CA TYR A 48 2.29 -4.14 8.31
C TYR A 48 1.99 -5.38 9.17
N PRO A 49 2.13 -5.28 10.51
CA PRO A 49 1.99 -6.43 11.40
C PRO A 49 0.53 -6.89 11.54
N ALA A 50 0.35 -8.20 11.54
CA ALA A 50 -0.95 -8.84 11.71
C ALA A 50 -0.97 -9.71 12.96
N PRO A 51 -1.96 -9.57 13.86
CA PRO A 51 -1.97 -10.30 15.13
C PRO A 51 -2.02 -11.83 14.98
N GLN A 52 -2.53 -12.36 13.87
CA GLN A 52 -2.62 -13.80 13.64
C GLN A 52 -1.29 -14.47 13.25
N VAL A 53 -0.37 -13.71 12.66
CA VAL A 53 0.95 -14.19 12.21
C VAL A 53 2.11 -13.43 12.89
N SER A 54 1.78 -12.61 13.88
CA SER A 54 2.72 -11.82 14.68
C SER A 54 3.66 -12.76 15.42
N THR A 55 4.95 -12.47 15.34
CA THR A 55 5.99 -13.26 16.02
C THR A 55 6.55 -12.52 17.23
N SER A 56 6.27 -11.21 17.35
CA SER A 56 6.75 -10.37 18.43
C SER A 56 5.63 -9.57 19.09
N VAL A 57 5.63 -9.55 20.42
CA VAL A 57 4.62 -8.83 21.22
C VAL A 57 4.78 -7.32 21.10
N VAL A 58 5.98 -6.83 20.79
CA VAL A 58 6.31 -5.40 20.71
C VAL A 58 6.17 -4.80 19.31
N GLU A 59 5.60 -5.54 18.36
CA GLU A 59 5.35 -5.05 16.99
C GLU A 59 4.59 -3.70 16.94
N PRO A 60 3.58 -3.42 17.79
CA PRO A 60 2.93 -2.12 17.79
C PRO A 60 3.88 -0.97 18.15
N TYR A 61 4.81 -1.17 19.10
CA TYR A 61 5.81 -0.14 19.43
C TYR A 61 6.73 0.13 18.26
N ASN A 62 7.28 -0.92 17.67
CA ASN A 62 8.17 -0.80 16.52
C ASN A 62 7.50 -0.09 15.35
N THR A 63 6.22 -0.38 15.12
CA THR A 63 5.42 0.22 14.03
C THR A 63 5.21 1.71 14.26
N VAL A 64 4.80 2.13 15.46
CA VAL A 64 4.59 3.56 15.75
C VAL A 64 5.91 4.35 15.63
N LEU A 65 6.99 3.82 16.20
CA LEU A 65 8.30 4.48 16.19
C LEU A 65 8.90 4.58 14.79
N THR A 66 8.82 3.52 13.99
CA THR A 66 9.35 3.56 12.62
C THR A 66 8.51 4.45 11.73
N THR A 67 7.17 4.41 11.83
CA THR A 67 6.31 5.29 11.04
C THR A 67 6.56 6.75 11.35
N HIS A 68 6.70 7.12 12.63
CA HIS A 68 7.05 8.49 13.02
C HIS A 68 8.36 8.96 12.37
N THR A 69 9.43 8.16 12.46
CA THR A 69 10.75 8.53 11.93
C THR A 69 10.82 8.48 10.39
N THR A 70 10.12 7.57 9.72
CA THR A 70 10.15 7.49 8.25
C THR A 70 9.17 8.43 7.56
N LEU A 71 8.20 9.01 8.28
CA LEU A 71 7.18 9.91 7.72
C LEU A 71 7.77 11.11 6.96
N GLU A 72 8.89 11.65 7.44
CA GLU A 72 9.56 12.80 6.81
C GLU A 72 10.54 12.41 5.70
N HIS A 73 10.92 11.13 5.62
CA HIS A 73 12.00 10.65 4.77
C HIS A 73 11.52 9.78 3.60
N ALA A 74 10.38 9.11 3.72
CA ALA A 74 9.81 8.32 2.64
C ALA A 74 8.87 9.16 1.76
N ASP A 75 9.02 9.09 0.44
CA ASP A 75 8.16 9.84 -0.49
C ASP A 75 6.81 9.15 -0.71
N CYS A 76 6.77 7.82 -0.59
CA CYS A 76 5.55 7.03 -0.72
C CYS A 76 5.75 5.61 -0.16
N THR A 77 4.80 5.17 0.66
CA THR A 77 4.89 3.90 1.41
C THR A 77 3.72 2.98 1.08
N PHE A 78 4.01 1.92 0.34
CA PHE A 78 3.04 0.87 0.01
C PHE A 78 2.93 -0.09 1.20
N MET A 79 1.81 0.01 1.92
CA MET A 79 1.53 -0.87 3.04
C MET A 79 1.05 -2.24 2.58
N VAL A 80 1.57 -3.27 3.26
CA VAL A 80 1.32 -4.67 2.95
C VAL A 80 0.94 -5.41 4.24
N ASP A 81 -0.35 -5.65 4.46
CA ASP A 81 -0.88 -6.33 5.64
C ASP A 81 -0.81 -7.85 5.47
N ASN A 82 -0.08 -8.50 6.36
CA ASN A 82 0.04 -9.95 6.36
C ASN A 82 -1.32 -10.65 6.54
N GLU A 83 -2.27 -10.09 7.28
CA GLU A 83 -3.59 -10.71 7.49
C GLU A 83 -4.40 -10.70 6.20
N ALA A 84 -4.41 -9.57 5.48
CA ALA A 84 -5.13 -9.42 4.23
C ALA A 84 -4.60 -10.38 3.16
N ILE A 85 -3.28 -10.51 3.03
CA ILE A 85 -2.65 -11.44 2.09
C ILE A 85 -2.91 -12.88 2.51
N TYR A 86 -2.85 -13.20 3.81
CA TYR A 86 -3.16 -14.55 4.30
C TYR A 86 -4.60 -14.95 3.95
N ASP A 87 -5.57 -14.07 4.19
CA ASP A 87 -6.97 -14.29 3.84
C ASP A 87 -7.18 -14.43 2.32
N MET A 88 -6.45 -13.65 1.52
CA MET A 88 -6.49 -13.73 0.06
C MET A 88 -5.92 -15.04 -0.46
N CYS A 89 -4.76 -15.48 0.04
CA CYS A 89 -4.17 -16.79 -0.30
C CYS A 89 -5.12 -17.93 0.07
N ARG A 90 -5.81 -17.83 1.21
CA ARG A 90 -6.74 -18.88 1.65
C ARG A 90 -8.02 -18.95 0.83
N ARG A 91 -8.62 -17.80 0.47
CA ARG A 91 -9.87 -17.75 -0.30
C ARG A 91 -9.69 -17.92 -1.80
N ASN A 92 -8.64 -17.33 -2.37
CA ASN A 92 -8.50 -17.22 -3.82
C ASN A 92 -7.53 -18.26 -4.39
N LEU A 93 -6.51 -18.68 -3.62
CA LEU A 93 -5.55 -19.70 -4.05
C LEU A 93 -5.86 -21.09 -3.47
N ASP A 94 -6.95 -21.23 -2.71
CA ASP A 94 -7.39 -22.48 -2.07
C ASP A 94 -6.33 -23.10 -1.12
N ILE A 95 -5.44 -22.27 -0.55
CA ILE A 95 -4.38 -22.72 0.36
C ILE A 95 -4.91 -22.74 1.79
N SER A 96 -5.07 -23.92 2.38
CA SER A 96 -5.60 -24.06 3.75
C SER A 96 -4.76 -23.38 4.84
N ARG A 97 -3.43 -23.45 4.70
CA ARG A 97 -2.44 -22.82 5.59
C ARG A 97 -1.32 -22.17 4.76
N PRO A 98 -1.49 -20.90 4.34
CA PRO A 98 -0.46 -20.15 3.64
C PRO A 98 0.86 -20.09 4.42
N SER A 99 1.96 -20.36 3.73
CA SER A 99 3.32 -20.18 4.27
C SER A 99 3.85 -18.79 3.91
N PHE A 100 4.96 -18.35 4.52
CA PHE A 100 5.64 -17.13 4.08
C PHE A 100 6.06 -17.16 2.61
N GLY A 101 6.40 -18.33 2.07
CA GLY A 101 6.68 -18.48 0.63
C GLY A 101 5.46 -18.17 -0.24
N SER A 102 4.26 -18.56 0.21
CA SER A 102 2.99 -18.26 -0.46
C SER A 102 2.67 -16.77 -0.41
N LEU A 103 2.80 -16.15 0.77
CA LEU A 103 2.58 -14.70 0.96
C LEU A 103 3.56 -13.88 0.10
N ASN A 104 4.85 -14.20 0.19
CA ASN A 104 5.90 -13.50 -0.54
C ASN A 104 5.77 -13.65 -2.06
N SER A 105 5.24 -14.78 -2.54
CA SER A 105 4.97 -14.96 -3.97
C SER A 105 3.94 -13.95 -4.47
N LEU A 106 2.88 -13.68 -3.69
CA LEU A 106 1.87 -12.68 -4.03
C LEU A 106 2.43 -11.26 -3.93
N ILE A 107 3.17 -10.96 -2.86
CA ILE A 107 3.85 -9.65 -2.69
C ILE A 107 4.80 -9.39 -3.87
N ALA A 108 5.57 -10.40 -4.29
CA ALA A 108 6.49 -10.28 -5.43
C ALA A 108 5.76 -9.95 -6.75
N GLN A 109 4.55 -10.46 -6.96
CA GLN A 109 3.74 -10.12 -8.14
C GLN A 109 3.29 -8.65 -8.12
N VAL A 110 2.93 -8.16 -6.94
CA VAL A 110 2.55 -6.76 -6.73
C VAL A 110 3.75 -5.84 -6.95
N VAL A 111 4.88 -6.11 -6.29
CA VAL A 111 6.13 -5.34 -6.48
C VAL A 111 6.59 -5.38 -7.93
N SER A 112 6.49 -6.53 -8.60
CA SER A 112 6.79 -6.66 -10.03
C SER A 112 5.87 -5.78 -10.89
N SER A 113 4.60 -5.64 -10.51
CA SER A 113 3.62 -4.83 -11.23
C SER A 113 3.83 -3.33 -11.02
N VAL A 114 4.15 -2.90 -9.80
CA VAL A 114 4.50 -1.50 -9.50
C VAL A 114 5.77 -1.08 -10.22
N THR A 115 6.78 -1.96 -10.26
CA THR A 115 8.09 -1.68 -10.92
C THR A 115 8.10 -2.03 -12.41
N ALA A 116 6.97 -2.45 -12.99
CA ALA A 116 6.93 -2.90 -14.38
C ALA A 116 7.26 -1.76 -15.36
N SER A 117 6.70 -0.57 -15.12
CA SER A 117 6.92 0.62 -15.96
C SER A 117 8.37 1.09 -16.01
N LEU A 118 9.16 0.76 -14.99
CA LEU A 118 10.58 1.11 -14.91
C LEU A 118 11.48 0.14 -15.67
N ARG A 119 10.98 -1.09 -15.93
CA ARG A 119 11.76 -2.19 -16.50
C ARG A 119 11.39 -2.51 -17.95
N PHE A 120 10.16 -2.16 -18.35
CA PHE A 120 9.61 -2.50 -19.65
C PHE A 120 8.92 -1.29 -20.26
N ASP A 121 8.99 -1.22 -21.59
CA ASP A 121 8.21 -0.25 -22.34
C ASP A 121 6.71 -0.53 -22.25
N GLY A 122 5.93 0.54 -22.20
CA GLY A 122 4.49 0.55 -22.14
C GLY A 122 3.92 1.77 -22.86
N SER A 123 2.61 1.82 -23.05
CA SER A 123 1.97 2.98 -23.70
C SER A 123 1.82 4.18 -22.78
N LEU A 124 1.81 3.93 -21.46
CA LEU A 124 1.83 4.97 -20.44
C LEU A 124 2.73 4.49 -19.31
N ASN A 125 4.01 4.85 -19.40
CA ASN A 125 4.99 4.52 -18.37
C ASN A 125 4.83 5.52 -17.21
N VAL A 126 4.91 5.01 -16.00
CA VAL A 126 4.91 5.79 -14.76
C VAL A 126 6.31 5.71 -14.18
N ASP A 127 6.98 6.85 -14.06
CA ASP A 127 8.29 6.96 -13.42
C ASP A 127 8.17 6.97 -11.88
N LEU A 128 9.28 6.74 -11.16
CA LEU A 128 9.30 6.77 -9.69
C LEU A 128 8.79 8.10 -9.12
N ASN A 129 9.22 9.22 -9.71
CA ASN A 129 8.78 10.57 -9.32
C ASN A 129 7.28 10.77 -9.58
N GLU A 130 6.73 10.09 -10.59
CA GLU A 130 5.32 10.20 -10.93
C GLU A 130 4.43 9.47 -9.92
N PHE A 131 4.91 8.46 -9.19
CA PHE A 131 4.13 7.87 -8.10
C PHE A 131 3.84 8.90 -7.01
N GLN A 132 4.85 9.65 -6.56
CA GLN A 132 4.66 10.74 -5.60
C GLN A 132 3.69 11.78 -6.15
N THR A 133 3.93 12.27 -7.37
CA THR A 133 3.11 13.34 -7.97
C THR A 133 1.65 12.92 -8.21
N ASN A 134 1.41 11.65 -8.56
CA ASN A 134 0.08 11.16 -8.90
C ASN A 134 -0.70 10.62 -7.69
N LEU A 135 -0.03 10.08 -6.67
CA LEU A 135 -0.68 9.40 -5.54
C LEU A 135 -0.63 10.18 -4.23
N VAL A 136 0.31 11.12 -4.07
CA VAL A 136 0.57 11.80 -2.79
C VAL A 136 0.19 13.28 -2.90
N PRO A 137 -1.07 13.64 -2.56
CA PRO A 137 -1.51 15.03 -2.62
C PRO A 137 -0.89 15.90 -1.51
N TYR A 138 -0.65 15.30 -0.35
CA TYR A 138 -0.04 15.94 0.82
C TYR A 138 1.14 15.09 1.28
N PRO A 139 2.30 15.69 1.63
CA PRO A 139 3.50 14.95 1.99
C PRO A 139 3.28 13.92 3.11
N ARG A 140 2.50 14.25 4.14
CA ARG A 140 2.18 13.34 5.27
C ARG A 140 1.19 12.23 4.91
N ILE A 141 0.45 12.35 3.81
CA ILE A 141 -0.58 11.40 3.38
C ILE A 141 -0.04 10.60 2.18
N HIS A 142 1.01 9.83 2.44
CA HIS A 142 1.79 9.14 1.40
C HIS A 142 1.69 7.61 1.47
N PHE A 143 0.59 7.11 2.05
CA PHE A 143 0.32 5.67 2.22
C PHE A 143 -0.79 5.16 1.27
N PRO A 144 -0.49 4.92 -0.02
CA PRO A 144 -1.46 4.34 -0.92
C PRO A 144 -1.75 2.87 -0.58
N LEU A 145 -3.03 2.54 -0.60
CA LEU A 145 -3.52 1.17 -0.55
C LEU A 145 -3.20 0.45 -1.86
N VAL A 146 -2.73 -0.79 -1.76
CA VAL A 146 -2.48 -1.64 -2.93
C VAL A 146 -3.57 -2.68 -3.05
N SER A 147 -4.03 -2.94 -4.27
CA SER A 147 -4.97 -4.02 -4.60
C SER A 147 -4.55 -4.67 -5.90
N TYR A 148 -4.65 -5.99 -5.98
CA TYR A 148 -4.15 -6.75 -7.12
C TYR A 148 -5.20 -7.72 -7.64
N ALA A 149 -5.39 -7.71 -8.96
CA ALA A 149 -6.30 -8.62 -9.62
C ALA A 149 -5.74 -9.03 -11.00
N PRO A 150 -6.03 -10.24 -11.47
CA PRO A 150 -6.75 -11.29 -10.77
C PRO A 150 -5.82 -12.11 -9.86
N VAL A 151 -6.40 -12.72 -8.82
CA VAL A 151 -5.74 -13.70 -7.95
C VAL A 151 -6.60 -14.95 -7.97
N PHE A 152 -6.15 -16.00 -8.66
CA PHE A 152 -6.83 -17.30 -8.70
C PHE A 152 -5.82 -18.44 -8.74
N SER A 153 -6.24 -19.59 -8.17
CA SER A 153 -5.50 -20.85 -8.20
C SER A 153 -5.40 -21.41 -9.62
N LYS A 154 -4.38 -22.26 -9.87
CA LYS A 154 -4.22 -22.98 -11.14
C LYS A 154 -5.45 -23.81 -11.56
N THR A 155 -6.21 -24.30 -10.59
CA THR A 155 -7.44 -25.08 -10.81
C THR A 155 -8.61 -24.22 -11.29
N ARG A 156 -8.69 -22.95 -10.87
CA ARG A 156 -9.77 -22.01 -11.23
C ARG A 156 -9.50 -21.23 -12.52
N ALA A 157 -8.25 -21.22 -12.98
CA ALA A 157 -7.78 -20.46 -14.13
C ALA A 157 -8.57 -20.69 -15.44
N SER A 158 -9.10 -21.89 -15.67
CA SER A 158 -9.86 -22.23 -16.89
C SER A 158 -11.33 -21.80 -16.85
N HIS A 159 -11.88 -21.54 -15.66
CA HIS A 159 -13.31 -21.31 -15.46
C HIS A 159 -13.66 -19.85 -15.20
N GLU A 160 -12.69 -19.02 -14.81
CA GLU A 160 -12.93 -17.61 -14.52
C GLU A 160 -12.76 -16.72 -15.75
N ALA A 161 -13.74 -15.85 -15.95
CA ALA A 161 -13.66 -14.76 -16.90
C ALA A 161 -12.67 -13.71 -16.39
N ASN A 162 -11.74 -13.32 -17.27
CA ASN A 162 -10.64 -12.42 -16.97
C ASN A 162 -10.66 -11.22 -17.94
N SER A 163 -11.85 -10.65 -18.16
CA SER A 163 -11.99 -9.44 -18.97
C SER A 163 -11.38 -8.23 -18.26
N VAL A 164 -11.04 -7.17 -19.02
CA VAL A 164 -10.52 -5.94 -18.43
C VAL A 164 -11.50 -5.34 -17.43
N SER A 165 -12.81 -5.37 -17.72
CA SER A 165 -13.86 -4.85 -16.83
C SER A 165 -13.93 -5.62 -15.50
N GLU A 166 -13.87 -6.96 -15.55
CA GLU A 166 -13.93 -7.81 -14.34
C GLU A 166 -12.72 -7.63 -13.44
N ILE A 167 -11.50 -7.63 -14.00
CA ILE A 167 -10.28 -7.44 -13.20
C ILE A 167 -10.23 -6.02 -12.61
N THR A 168 -10.72 -5.03 -13.36
CA THR A 168 -10.81 -3.64 -12.86
C THR A 168 -11.79 -3.56 -11.70
N ALA A 169 -12.99 -4.14 -11.83
CA ALA A 169 -13.97 -4.17 -10.75
C ALA A 169 -13.46 -4.92 -9.52
N SER A 170 -12.72 -6.01 -9.74
CA SER A 170 -12.13 -6.82 -8.67
C SER A 170 -11.14 -6.05 -7.81
N CYS A 171 -10.42 -5.04 -8.36
CA CYS A 171 -9.53 -4.20 -7.56
C CYS A 171 -10.25 -3.34 -6.52
N PHE A 172 -11.50 -2.97 -6.76
CA PHE A 172 -12.32 -2.17 -5.84
C PHE A 172 -13.09 -3.02 -4.82
N GLU A 173 -12.99 -4.35 -4.91
CA GLU A 173 -13.55 -5.25 -3.90
C GLU A 173 -12.57 -5.36 -2.72
N PRO A 174 -13.03 -5.17 -1.46
CA PRO A 174 -12.17 -5.25 -0.27
C PRO A 174 -11.40 -6.57 -0.15
N GLY A 175 -11.93 -7.64 -0.74
CA GLY A 175 -11.32 -8.97 -0.70
C GLY A 175 -9.99 -9.11 -1.46
N ASN A 176 -9.63 -8.15 -2.33
CA ASN A 176 -8.39 -8.18 -3.12
C ASN A 176 -7.39 -7.08 -2.70
N GLN A 177 -7.69 -6.36 -1.62
CA GLN A 177 -6.81 -5.33 -1.07
C GLN A 177 -5.71 -5.96 -0.21
N LEU A 178 -4.53 -5.36 -0.24
CA LEU A 178 -3.37 -5.79 0.53
C LEU A 178 -3.36 -5.24 1.96
N VAL A 179 -4.27 -4.33 2.30
CA VAL A 179 -4.48 -3.86 3.67
C VAL A 179 -5.94 -4.04 4.03
N LYS A 180 -6.19 -4.53 5.25
CA LYS A 180 -7.55 -4.73 5.74
C LYS A 180 -8.15 -3.37 6.15
N CYS A 181 -8.92 -2.76 5.28
CA CYS A 181 -9.71 -1.56 5.57
C CYS A 181 -10.97 -1.58 4.71
N ASP A 182 -12.04 -0.89 5.13
CA ASP A 182 -13.21 -0.71 4.27
C ASP A 182 -13.11 0.60 3.47
N PRO A 183 -12.77 0.54 2.17
CA PRO A 183 -12.68 1.74 1.34
C PRO A 183 -14.02 2.46 1.14
N ARG A 184 -15.16 1.82 1.46
CA ARG A 184 -16.50 2.40 1.30
C ARG A 184 -16.81 3.43 2.39
N VAL A 185 -16.06 3.40 3.49
CA VAL A 185 -16.18 4.34 4.62
C VAL A 185 -15.18 5.50 4.47
N GLY A 186 -14.29 5.44 3.47
CA GLY A 186 -13.34 6.50 3.15
C GLY A 186 -13.60 7.15 1.80
N LYS A 187 -12.79 8.15 1.49
CA LYS A 187 -12.75 8.81 0.18
C LYS A 187 -11.43 8.52 -0.52
N TYR A 188 -11.48 8.43 -1.84
CA TYR A 188 -10.32 8.26 -2.69
C TYR A 188 -9.78 9.63 -3.11
N MET A 189 -8.51 9.89 -2.82
CA MET A 189 -7.81 11.11 -3.23
C MET A 189 -7.19 10.94 -4.62
N ALA A 190 -6.59 9.77 -4.83
CA ALA A 190 -5.93 9.41 -6.08
C ALA A 190 -5.98 7.90 -6.27
N THR A 191 -6.02 7.46 -7.53
CA THR A 191 -6.04 6.05 -7.91
C THR A 191 -5.25 5.87 -9.20
N CYS A 192 -4.24 5.01 -9.17
CA CYS A 192 -3.48 4.60 -10.33
C CYS A 192 -3.76 3.12 -10.62
N LEU A 193 -4.15 2.80 -11.85
CA LEU A 193 -4.40 1.44 -12.33
C LEU A 193 -3.27 1.04 -13.28
N LEU A 194 -2.42 0.13 -12.82
CA LEU A 194 -1.27 -0.38 -13.57
C LEU A 194 -1.64 -1.72 -14.22
N TYR A 195 -2.06 -1.67 -15.48
CA TYR A 195 -2.40 -2.85 -16.26
C TYR A 195 -1.15 -3.50 -16.87
N ARG A 196 -1.20 -4.83 -16.98
CA ARG A 196 -0.16 -5.63 -17.62
C ARG A 196 -0.74 -6.67 -18.56
N GLY A 197 -0.07 -6.92 -19.67
CA GLY A 197 -0.38 -7.98 -20.64
C GLY A 197 -1.33 -7.56 -21.75
N ASP A 198 -2.18 -8.49 -22.19
CA ASP A 198 -3.12 -8.30 -23.30
C ASP A 198 -4.30 -7.40 -22.87
N VAL A 199 -4.10 -6.09 -22.95
CA VAL A 199 -5.04 -5.06 -22.50
C VAL A 199 -5.19 -3.99 -23.57
N VAL A 200 -6.45 -3.72 -23.96
CA VAL A 200 -6.81 -2.71 -24.96
C VAL A 200 -7.22 -1.42 -24.25
N THR A 201 -6.61 -0.29 -24.62
CA THR A 201 -6.84 1.03 -23.99
C THR A 201 -8.32 1.43 -23.96
N ARG A 202 -9.07 1.15 -25.02
CA ARG A 202 -10.53 1.42 -25.10
C ARG A 202 -11.30 0.69 -23.99
N ASP A 203 -10.98 -0.57 -23.75
CA ASP A 203 -11.68 -1.39 -22.77
C ASP A 203 -11.34 -0.94 -21.34
N VAL A 204 -10.10 -0.47 -21.12
CA VAL A 204 -9.70 0.17 -19.87
C VAL A 204 -10.50 1.44 -19.61
N GLN A 205 -10.59 2.34 -20.60
CA GLN A 205 -11.34 3.59 -20.47
C GLN A 205 -12.83 3.34 -20.15
N ASN A 206 -13.44 2.37 -20.83
CA ASN A 206 -14.81 1.96 -20.57
C ASN A 206 -14.98 1.39 -19.15
N SER A 207 -14.04 0.55 -18.70
CA SER A 207 -14.07 -0.06 -17.36
C SER A 207 -13.92 1.01 -16.27
N VAL A 208 -12.99 1.96 -16.44
CA VAL A 208 -12.80 3.07 -15.50
C VAL A 208 -14.03 3.97 -15.44
N ALA A 209 -14.68 4.26 -16.58
CA ALA A 209 -15.92 5.03 -16.60
C ALA A 209 -17.05 4.34 -15.82
N GLN A 210 -17.15 3.01 -15.93
CA GLN A 210 -18.12 2.22 -15.14
C GLN A 210 -17.82 2.26 -13.65
N ILE A 211 -16.54 2.19 -13.24
CA ILE A 211 -16.16 2.29 -11.83
C ILE A 211 -16.47 3.67 -11.26
N LYS A 212 -16.15 4.74 -11.99
CA LYS A 212 -16.45 6.12 -11.56
C LYS A 212 -17.96 6.36 -11.39
N ALA A 213 -18.80 5.64 -12.12
CA ALA A 213 -20.26 5.74 -11.98
C ALA A 213 -20.82 4.99 -10.76
N LYS A 214 -20.02 4.14 -10.08
CA LYS A 214 -20.48 3.41 -8.89
C LYS A 214 -20.49 4.33 -7.67
N LYS A 215 -21.63 4.42 -6.99
CA LYS A 215 -21.77 5.16 -5.72
C LYS A 215 -20.84 4.70 -4.60
N THR A 216 -20.34 3.47 -4.67
CA THR A 216 -19.40 2.90 -3.68
C THR A 216 -17.99 3.43 -3.80
N VAL A 217 -17.65 4.15 -4.88
CA VAL A 217 -16.35 4.77 -5.10
C VAL A 217 -16.51 6.27 -4.98
N GLN A 218 -16.27 6.79 -3.78
CA GLN A 218 -16.37 8.22 -3.49
C GLN A 218 -14.99 8.85 -3.65
N LEU A 219 -14.85 9.76 -4.61
CA LEU A 219 -13.66 10.60 -4.74
C LEU A 219 -13.80 11.83 -3.86
N VAL A 220 -12.68 12.40 -3.42
CA VAL A 220 -12.67 13.73 -2.81
C VAL A 220 -13.12 14.79 -3.81
N ASP A 221 -13.81 15.81 -3.32
CA ASP A 221 -14.43 16.89 -4.11
C ASP A 221 -13.42 17.71 -4.92
N TRP A 222 -12.24 17.96 -4.36
CA TRP A 222 -11.16 18.71 -5.01
C TRP A 222 -10.35 17.89 -6.05
N CYS A 223 -10.59 16.58 -6.19
CA CYS A 223 -9.91 15.71 -7.16
C CYS A 223 -10.88 14.80 -7.96
N PRO A 224 -11.76 15.38 -8.81
CA PRO A 224 -12.76 14.61 -9.56
C PRO A 224 -12.15 13.72 -10.67
N THR A 225 -10.92 14.00 -11.10
CA THR A 225 -10.20 13.28 -12.16
C THR A 225 -9.12 12.34 -11.63
N GLY A 226 -9.22 11.89 -10.38
CA GLY A 226 -8.18 11.14 -9.66
C GLY A 226 -7.77 9.76 -10.20
N PHE A 227 -8.09 9.38 -11.44
CA PHE A 227 -7.69 8.11 -12.04
C PHE A 227 -6.54 8.28 -13.04
N LYS A 228 -5.44 7.59 -12.79
CA LYS A 228 -4.29 7.43 -13.70
C LYS A 228 -4.21 5.99 -14.18
N ILE A 229 -3.76 5.78 -15.42
CA ILE A 229 -3.78 4.47 -16.08
C ILE A 229 -2.39 4.19 -16.66
N GLY A 230 -1.68 3.20 -16.13
CA GLY A 230 -0.47 2.65 -16.74
C GLY A 230 -0.79 1.37 -17.51
N ILE A 231 -0.17 1.16 -18.68
CA ILE A 231 -0.32 -0.10 -19.44
C ILE A 231 1.06 -0.58 -19.89
N CYS A 232 1.44 -1.76 -19.43
CA CYS A 232 2.61 -2.50 -19.89
C CYS A 232 2.16 -3.71 -20.71
N TYR A 233 2.68 -3.86 -21.93
CA TYR A 233 2.26 -4.96 -22.82
C TYR A 233 2.83 -6.32 -22.45
N GLN A 234 3.81 -6.37 -21.54
CA GLN A 234 4.37 -7.63 -21.06
C GLN A 234 3.39 -8.33 -20.11
N PRO A 235 3.01 -9.59 -20.38
CA PRO A 235 2.12 -10.34 -19.51
C PRO A 235 2.77 -10.60 -18.14
N PRO A 236 1.97 -10.76 -17.07
CA PRO A 236 2.49 -11.15 -15.77
C PRO A 236 3.06 -12.57 -15.81
N THR A 237 4.24 -12.75 -15.23
CA THR A 237 4.92 -14.06 -15.18
C THR A 237 4.63 -14.75 -13.86
N ALA A 238 4.07 -15.96 -13.91
CA ALA A 238 3.91 -16.79 -12.72
C ALA A 238 5.25 -17.37 -12.25
N ILE A 239 5.46 -17.45 -10.94
CA ILE A 239 6.66 -18.07 -10.35
C ILE A 239 6.51 -19.60 -10.42
N GLU A 240 7.54 -20.31 -10.86
CA GLU A 240 7.54 -21.77 -10.83
C GLU A 240 7.34 -22.29 -9.41
N GLY A 241 6.40 -23.24 -9.24
CA GLY A 241 6.03 -23.75 -7.92
C GLY A 241 5.07 -22.87 -7.11
N SER A 242 4.73 -21.65 -7.58
CA SER A 242 3.66 -20.85 -6.95
C SER A 242 2.28 -21.40 -7.30
N GLU A 243 1.31 -21.26 -6.40
CA GLU A 243 -0.08 -21.64 -6.63
C GLU A 243 -0.88 -20.62 -7.46
N LEU A 244 -0.31 -19.42 -7.66
CA LEU A 244 -0.90 -18.43 -8.53
C LEU A 244 -0.84 -18.91 -9.99
N ALA A 245 -1.98 -18.87 -10.65
CA ALA A 245 -2.06 -19.23 -12.05
C ALA A 245 -1.45 -18.17 -12.97
N SER A 246 -1.01 -18.59 -14.15
CA SER A 246 -0.59 -17.66 -15.20
C SER A 246 -1.81 -16.91 -15.73
N ALA A 247 -1.75 -15.59 -15.71
CA ALA A 247 -2.79 -14.73 -16.29
C ALA A 247 -2.28 -14.07 -17.58
N LYS A 248 -3.15 -13.92 -18.58
CA LYS A 248 -2.82 -13.16 -19.80
C LYS A 248 -2.75 -11.65 -19.55
N ARG A 249 -3.45 -11.21 -18.50
CA ARG A 249 -3.55 -9.82 -18.09
C ARG A 249 -3.75 -9.71 -16.59
N ALA A 250 -3.26 -8.63 -16.02
CA ALA A 250 -3.44 -8.29 -14.61
C ALA A 250 -3.52 -6.77 -14.45
N VAL A 251 -3.98 -6.33 -13.29
CA VAL A 251 -4.03 -4.94 -12.88
C VAL A 251 -3.60 -4.84 -11.41
N CYS A 252 -2.69 -3.91 -11.16
CA CYS A 252 -2.32 -3.48 -9.81
C CYS A 252 -2.89 -2.08 -9.61
N MET A 253 -3.82 -1.95 -8.68
CA MET A 253 -4.38 -0.67 -8.27
C MET A 253 -3.57 -0.12 -7.09
N LEU A 254 -3.16 1.13 -7.21
CA LEU A 254 -2.57 1.93 -6.13
C LEU A 254 -3.52 3.07 -5.86
N SER A 255 -4.18 3.06 -4.71
CA SER A 255 -5.21 4.04 -4.37
C SER A 255 -4.90 4.71 -3.05
N ASN A 256 -4.69 6.02 -3.07
CA ASN A 256 -4.61 6.78 -1.83
C ASN A 256 -6.03 7.08 -1.34
N THR A 257 -6.39 6.47 -0.22
CA THR A 257 -7.74 6.55 0.37
C THR A 257 -7.65 6.84 1.85
N THR A 258 -8.57 7.64 2.37
CA THR A 258 -8.66 7.94 3.80
C THR A 258 -9.02 6.72 4.65
N ALA A 259 -9.54 5.65 4.04
CA ALA A 259 -9.86 4.41 4.74
C ALA A 259 -8.65 3.73 5.40
N ILE A 260 -7.43 4.02 4.95
CA ILE A 260 -6.20 3.47 5.55
C ILE A 260 -5.99 3.95 6.99
N ALA A 261 -6.62 5.05 7.40
CA ALA A 261 -6.65 5.51 8.79
C ALA A 261 -7.18 4.45 9.78
N GLU A 262 -8.02 3.52 9.32
CA GLU A 262 -8.47 2.39 10.14
C GLU A 262 -7.31 1.48 10.55
N ALA A 263 -6.30 1.30 9.69
CA ALA A 263 -5.12 0.51 10.01
C ALA A 263 -4.30 1.19 11.13
N TRP A 264 -4.09 2.50 11.03
CA TRP A 264 -3.40 3.29 12.05
C TRP A 264 -4.11 3.22 13.40
N LYS A 265 -5.43 3.46 13.42
CA LYS A 265 -6.28 3.35 14.63
C LYS A 265 -6.15 2.00 15.35
N ARG A 266 -5.96 0.90 14.60
CA ARG A 266 -5.78 -0.43 15.19
C ARG A 266 -4.41 -0.62 15.83
N ILE A 267 -3.34 -0.05 15.28
CA ILE A 267 -2.01 -0.07 15.92
C ILE A 267 -2.00 0.83 17.14
N ASP A 268 -2.52 2.04 17.02
CA ASP A 268 -2.55 3.03 18.09
C ASP A 268 -3.28 2.49 19.32
N LYS A 269 -4.43 1.84 19.13
CA LYS A 269 -5.14 1.18 20.23
C LYS A 269 -4.30 0.10 20.94
N LYS A 270 -3.49 -0.66 20.20
CA LYS A 270 -2.60 -1.68 20.78
C LYS A 270 -1.42 -1.04 21.49
N PHE A 271 -0.85 0.00 20.89
CA PHE A 271 0.21 0.81 21.50
C PHE A 271 -0.26 1.38 22.84
N ASP A 272 -1.41 2.04 22.87
CA ASP A 272 -1.99 2.69 24.06
C ASP A 272 -2.25 1.67 25.17
N LEU A 273 -2.76 0.49 24.83
CA LEU A 273 -2.99 -0.60 25.79
C LEU A 273 -1.68 -1.00 26.49
N MET A 274 -0.60 -1.20 25.74
CA MET A 274 0.70 -1.61 26.29
C MET A 274 1.39 -0.46 27.04
N TYR A 275 1.37 0.74 26.47
CA TYR A 275 2.08 1.92 26.99
C TYR A 275 1.45 2.45 28.28
N SER A 276 0.13 2.30 28.45
CA SER A 276 -0.56 2.63 29.71
C SER A 276 -0.03 1.85 30.92
N LYS A 277 0.59 0.68 30.69
CA LYS A 277 1.23 -0.15 31.71
C LYS A 277 2.75 -0.11 31.67
N ARG A 278 3.33 0.72 30.79
CA ARG A 278 4.78 0.75 30.52
C ARG A 278 5.36 -0.64 30.24
N ALA A 279 4.54 -1.52 29.64
CA ALA A 279 4.97 -2.88 29.32
C ALA A 279 6.10 -2.81 28.29
N PHE A 280 7.16 -3.57 28.48
CA PHE A 280 8.32 -3.67 27.56
C PHE A 280 9.12 -2.37 27.30
N VAL A 281 8.72 -1.20 27.80
CA VAL A 281 9.40 0.10 27.59
C VAL A 281 10.87 0.06 28.04
N HIS A 282 11.17 -0.63 29.15
CA HIS A 282 12.53 -0.74 29.69
C HIS A 282 13.54 -1.39 28.71
N TRP A 283 13.09 -2.22 27.76
CA TRP A 283 13.98 -2.78 26.73
C TRP A 283 14.47 -1.71 25.76
N TYR A 284 13.64 -0.72 25.44
CA TYR A 284 14.00 0.36 24.53
C TYR A 284 14.89 1.39 25.23
N VAL A 285 14.49 1.79 26.45
CA VAL A 285 15.28 2.75 27.25
C VAL A 285 16.65 2.17 27.64
N GLY A 286 16.72 0.87 27.90
CA GLY A 286 17.98 0.17 28.19
C GLY A 286 18.97 0.14 27.01
N GLU A 287 18.48 0.28 25.79
CA GLU A 287 19.27 0.29 24.55
C GLU A 287 19.56 1.73 24.04
N GLY A 288 19.34 2.74 24.89
CA GLY A 288 19.75 4.12 24.64
C GLY A 288 18.70 5.04 24.02
N MET A 289 17.44 4.59 23.90
CA MET A 289 16.31 5.40 23.45
C MET A 289 15.71 6.22 24.61
N GLU A 290 15.29 7.46 24.38
CA GLU A 290 14.62 8.24 25.42
C GLU A 290 13.14 7.80 25.56
N GLU A 291 12.61 7.72 26.78
CA GLU A 291 11.19 7.36 26.99
C GLU A 291 10.23 8.38 26.35
N GLY A 292 10.68 9.65 26.24
CA GLY A 292 9.92 10.72 25.60
C GLY A 292 9.53 10.44 24.15
N GLU A 293 10.40 9.75 23.40
CA GLU A 293 10.20 9.43 21.98
C GLU A 293 8.94 8.59 21.74
N PHE A 294 8.53 7.74 22.69
CA PHE A 294 7.26 7.01 22.58
C PHE A 294 6.06 7.93 22.52
N THR A 295 6.10 9.01 23.31
CA THR A 295 4.98 9.95 23.42
C THR A 295 4.93 10.83 22.18
N GLU A 296 6.09 11.32 21.73
CA GLU A 296 6.23 12.09 20.49
C GLU A 296 5.74 11.31 19.27
N ALA A 297 6.22 10.08 19.09
CA ALA A 297 5.81 9.23 17.97
C ALA A 297 4.29 8.95 17.98
N ARG A 298 3.72 8.76 19.17
CA ARG A 298 2.28 8.53 19.33
C ARG A 298 1.45 9.77 19.02
N GLU A 299 1.92 10.96 19.41
CA GLU A 299 1.28 12.24 19.12
C GLU A 299 1.33 12.57 17.62
N ASP A 300 2.43 12.23 16.95
CA ASP A 300 2.57 12.42 15.51
C ASP A 300 1.63 11.50 14.72
N LEU A 301 1.47 10.23 15.12
CA LEU A 301 0.45 9.35 14.53
C LEU A 301 -0.98 9.85 14.83
N ALA A 302 -1.24 10.41 16.01
CA ALA A 302 -2.53 11.04 16.30
C ALA A 302 -2.79 12.28 15.43
N ALA A 303 -1.75 13.03 15.06
CA ALA A 303 -1.86 14.10 14.08
C ALA A 303 -2.13 13.55 12.68
N LEU A 304 -1.45 12.47 12.26
CA LEU A 304 -1.70 11.80 10.99
C LEU A 304 -3.15 11.28 10.87
N GLU A 305 -3.72 10.71 11.93
CA GLU A 305 -5.13 10.30 11.95
C GLU A 305 -6.07 11.49 11.73
N ARG A 306 -5.78 12.65 12.34
CA ARG A 306 -6.54 13.88 12.15
C ARG A 306 -6.39 14.41 10.72
N ASP A 307 -5.20 14.37 10.14
CA ASP A 307 -4.96 14.75 8.74
C ASP A 307 -5.87 13.94 7.79
N TYR A 308 -6.04 12.63 8.05
CA TYR A 308 -6.96 11.78 7.28
C TYR A 308 -8.45 12.12 7.48
N GLU A 309 -8.84 12.50 8.69
CA GLU A 309 -10.22 12.91 9.01
C GLU A 309 -10.57 14.24 8.34
N GLU A 310 -9.65 15.21 8.38
CA GLU A 310 -9.80 16.50 7.71
C GLU A 310 -9.96 16.34 6.19
N VAL A 311 -9.11 15.52 5.56
CA VAL A 311 -9.23 15.24 4.11
C VAL A 311 -10.49 14.45 3.75
N GLY A 312 -11.03 13.68 4.70
CA GLY A 312 -12.29 12.96 4.52
C GLY A 312 -13.54 13.85 4.54
N THR A 313 -13.42 15.07 5.08
CA THR A 313 -14.52 16.03 5.18
C THR A 313 -14.72 16.75 3.85
N ASP A 314 -15.97 16.96 3.42
CA ASP A 314 -16.24 17.73 2.20
C ASP A 314 -15.90 19.22 2.40
N SER A 315 -15.31 19.85 1.39
CA SER A 315 -14.93 21.27 1.45
C SER A 315 -16.15 22.20 1.48
N PHE A 316 -17.29 21.68 1.01
CA PHE A 316 -18.58 22.33 1.07
C PHE A 316 -19.53 21.44 1.87
N PRO A 317 -20.15 21.92 2.97
CA PRO A 317 -21.28 21.21 3.55
C PRO A 317 -22.33 21.08 2.45
N GLU A 318 -22.87 19.87 2.25
CA GLU A 318 -24.06 19.70 1.41
C GLU A 318 -25.10 20.70 1.93
N GLU A 319 -25.47 21.69 1.12
CA GLU A 319 -26.64 22.51 1.42
C GLU A 319 -27.80 21.52 1.59
N GLU A 320 -28.27 21.34 2.83
CA GLU A 320 -29.50 20.61 3.10
C GLU A 320 -30.56 21.25 2.19
N GLU A 321 -30.98 20.55 1.14
CA GLU A 321 -32.15 20.94 0.36
C GLU A 321 -33.34 20.91 1.34
N GLU A 322 -33.63 22.05 1.97
CA GLU A 322 -34.89 22.29 2.68
C GLU A 322 -36.02 22.13 1.67
N TYR A 323 -36.64 20.95 1.64
CA TYR A 323 -37.93 20.70 1.01
C TYR A 323 -39.08 20.92 1.98
#